data_AF-A0A1H5Q1R8-F1
#
_entry.id   AF-A0A1H5Q1R8-F1
#
_cell.length_a   1.000
_cell.length_b   1.000
_cell.length_c   1.000
_cell.angle_alpha   90.00
_cell.angle_beta   90.00
_cell.angle_gamma   90.00
#
_symmetry.space_group_name_H-M   'P 1'
#
loop_
_entity.id
_entity.type
_entity.pdbx_description
1 polymer ?
#
loop_
_entity_poly.entity_id
_entity_poly.type
_entity_poly.pdbx_seq_one_letter_code
_entity_poly.pdbx_strand_id
1 'polypeptide(L)'
;MSPACGPDAEAVTRGLGFDCHDVSPVVSVRLPWDLAHWTMPLLELLVVGGAVFALVHALRRYRAGDPVNLALWWASLVYLFVTEPPLYFPEWFGLDRVYGFIFAHNEFTVQFMADRLPLYIVAFYPAFSQLAYELVRALGIFRGRGPLAGSVAVAFVCQVFYEVFDQLGPRLGWWAWNPGNRIVNRPALAAVPMTSMLLFASVSFGALTYLVVRLAGGPRRGWSLTWRTVVAGVLAPPAMAIAGLPSSLFDGNADAQAWILGVELGLVWLAGAWIIATNRADRPPPSAFARVYPAGYLGGLAAFWVAADGDGPAGSVPYVLACFVAAGLVLVALYRNERAPAPG
;
A
#
# COMPACT_ATOMS: atom_id res chain seq x y z
N MET A 1 -31.10 -13.23 1.44
CA MET A 1 -29.94 -12.50 1.99
C MET A 1 -28.78 -12.77 1.04
N SER A 2 -28.19 -11.72 0.46
CA SER A 2 -26.96 -11.89 -0.31
C SER A 2 -25.87 -12.38 0.64
N PRO A 3 -25.12 -13.46 0.33
CA PRO A 3 -24.05 -13.95 1.20
C PRO A 3 -22.92 -12.94 1.42
N ALA A 4 -22.95 -11.79 0.72
CA ALA A 4 -21.95 -10.73 0.78
C ALA A 4 -22.31 -9.52 1.66
N CYS A 5 -23.51 -9.46 2.24
CA CYS A 5 -24.01 -8.29 2.99
C CYS A 5 -24.62 -8.74 4.34
N GLY A 6 -23.74 -9.08 5.28
CA GLY A 6 -24.11 -9.37 6.68
C GLY A 6 -24.31 -8.10 7.52
N PRO A 7 -24.74 -8.20 8.79
CA PRO A 7 -25.12 -7.04 9.61
C PRO A 7 -24.02 -5.99 9.79
N ASP A 8 -22.77 -6.44 10.02
CA ASP A 8 -21.63 -5.54 10.17
C ASP A 8 -21.30 -4.82 8.86
N ALA A 9 -21.38 -5.55 7.75
CA ALA A 9 -21.18 -5.01 6.41
C ALA A 9 -22.26 -3.97 6.06
N GLU A 10 -23.51 -4.27 6.34
CA GLU A 10 -24.67 -3.38 6.14
C GLU A 10 -24.52 -2.10 6.97
N ALA A 11 -24.10 -2.21 8.23
CA ALA A 11 -23.87 -1.05 9.09
C ALA A 11 -22.77 -0.12 8.55
N VAL A 12 -21.65 -0.70 8.10
CA VAL A 12 -20.52 0.09 7.57
C VAL A 12 -20.86 0.72 6.22
N THR A 13 -21.48 -0.02 5.31
CA THR A 13 -21.83 0.48 3.96
C THR A 13 -22.91 1.56 4.00
N ARG A 14 -23.91 1.44 4.89
CA ARG A 14 -24.85 2.54 5.17
C ARG A 14 -24.16 3.80 5.66
N GLY A 15 -23.13 3.65 6.51
CA GLY A 15 -22.31 4.78 6.97
C GLY A 15 -21.52 5.46 5.85
N LEU A 16 -21.22 4.74 4.77
CA LEU A 16 -20.58 5.26 3.57
C LEU A 16 -21.57 5.83 2.55
N GLY A 17 -22.88 5.58 2.74
CA GLY A 17 -23.96 6.14 1.94
C GLY A 17 -24.58 5.22 0.88
N PHE A 18 -24.34 3.90 0.94
CA PHE A 18 -24.89 2.95 -0.04
C PHE A 18 -25.42 1.66 0.59
N ASP A 19 -26.23 0.90 -0.16
CA ASP A 19 -26.82 -0.37 0.29
C ASP A 19 -26.09 -1.56 -0.35
N CYS A 20 -25.50 -2.43 0.48
CA CYS A 20 -24.81 -3.63 -0.01
C CYS A 20 -25.72 -4.77 -0.50
N HIS A 21 -27.05 -4.62 -0.46
CA HIS A 21 -27.99 -5.58 -1.03
C HIS A 21 -28.22 -5.39 -2.54
N ASP A 22 -28.06 -4.18 -3.07
CA ASP A 22 -28.40 -3.82 -4.45
C ASP A 22 -27.17 -3.73 -5.39
N VAL A 23 -26.06 -4.34 -4.99
CA VAL A 23 -24.77 -4.28 -5.70
C VAL A 23 -24.60 -5.40 -6.72
N SER A 24 -23.88 -5.14 -7.81
CA SER A 24 -23.56 -6.17 -8.81
C SER A 24 -22.56 -7.19 -8.25
N PRO A 25 -22.81 -8.50 -8.40
CA PRO A 25 -21.95 -9.52 -7.80
C PRO A 25 -20.54 -9.58 -8.41
N VAL A 26 -20.39 -9.17 -9.67
CA VAL A 26 -19.12 -9.33 -10.41
C VAL A 26 -18.43 -7.98 -10.62
N VAL A 27 -19.13 -7.05 -11.27
CA VAL A 27 -18.60 -5.75 -11.64
C VAL A 27 -19.69 -4.69 -11.70
N SER A 28 -19.38 -3.51 -11.18
CA SER A 28 -20.21 -2.32 -11.24
C SER A 28 -19.44 -1.20 -11.93
N VAL A 29 -20.14 -0.40 -12.73
CA VAL A 29 -19.58 0.79 -13.38
C VAL A 29 -20.50 1.98 -13.11
N ARG A 30 -19.92 3.04 -12.54
CA ARG A 30 -20.57 4.30 -12.20
C ARG A 30 -19.91 5.44 -12.96
N LEU A 31 -20.59 6.58 -13.08
CA LEU A 31 -19.97 7.77 -13.66
C LEU A 31 -19.16 8.50 -12.57
N PRO A 32 -18.00 9.08 -12.91
CA PRO A 32 -17.10 9.67 -11.92
C PRO A 32 -17.67 10.90 -11.20
N TRP A 33 -18.71 11.54 -11.74
CA TRP A 33 -19.42 12.66 -11.13
C TRP A 33 -20.59 12.24 -10.23
N ASP A 34 -20.95 10.95 -10.22
CA ASP A 34 -21.99 10.40 -9.34
C ASP A 34 -21.41 9.85 -8.03
N LEU A 35 -20.08 9.92 -7.85
CA LEU A 35 -19.42 9.41 -6.65
C LEU A 35 -19.71 10.29 -5.43
N ALA A 36 -19.79 9.67 -4.26
CA ALA A 36 -20.22 10.32 -3.02
C ALA A 36 -19.33 11.49 -2.58
N HIS A 37 -18.05 11.51 -2.98
CA HIS A 37 -17.13 12.58 -2.64
C HIS A 37 -16.29 13.01 -3.86
N TRP A 38 -16.14 14.32 -4.04
CA TRP A 38 -15.46 14.92 -5.21
C TRP A 38 -13.98 14.51 -5.36
N THR A 39 -13.33 14.09 -4.27
CA THR A 39 -11.94 13.61 -4.29
C THR A 39 -11.81 12.18 -4.83
N MET A 40 -12.87 11.37 -4.82
CA MET A 40 -12.82 9.98 -5.29
C MET A 40 -12.37 9.84 -6.75
N PRO A 41 -12.97 10.54 -7.74
CA PRO A 41 -12.51 10.40 -9.12
C PRO A 41 -11.08 10.90 -9.34
N LEU A 42 -10.64 11.90 -8.54
CA LEU A 42 -9.27 12.42 -8.59
C LEU A 42 -8.27 11.42 -7.99
N LEU A 43 -8.64 10.74 -6.91
CA LEU A 43 -7.88 9.65 -6.31
C LEU A 43 -7.74 8.49 -7.30
N GLU A 44 -8.84 8.09 -7.97
CA GLU A 44 -8.79 7.05 -9.00
C GLU A 44 -7.82 7.42 -10.12
N LEU A 45 -7.91 8.65 -10.64
CA LEU A 45 -7.01 9.13 -11.67
C LEU A 45 -5.55 9.09 -11.21
N LEU A 46 -5.28 9.53 -9.97
CA LEU A 46 -3.93 9.53 -9.41
C LEU A 46 -3.36 8.11 -9.32
N VAL A 47 -4.13 7.17 -8.76
CA VAL A 47 -3.66 5.81 -8.48
C VAL A 47 -3.63 4.94 -9.74
N VAL A 48 -4.71 4.95 -10.54
CA VAL A 48 -4.79 4.19 -11.80
C VAL A 48 -3.80 4.73 -12.82
N GLY A 49 -3.69 6.05 -12.95
CA GLY A 49 -2.66 6.69 -13.78
C GLY A 49 -1.25 6.31 -13.33
N GLY A 50 -1.01 6.26 -12.02
CA GLY A 50 0.21 5.74 -11.42
C GLY A 50 0.53 4.30 -11.82
N ALA A 51 -0.45 3.40 -11.73
CA ALA A 51 -0.28 2.00 -12.09
C ALA A 51 0.05 1.79 -13.57
N VAL A 52 -0.61 2.55 -14.46
CA VAL A 52 -0.32 2.54 -15.90
C VAL A 52 1.07 3.09 -16.18
N PHE A 53 1.45 4.21 -15.56
CA PHE A 53 2.79 4.77 -15.73
C PHE A 53 3.87 3.81 -15.22
N ALA A 54 3.61 3.16 -14.09
CA ALA A 54 4.47 2.14 -13.51
C ALA A 54 4.61 0.92 -14.44
N LEU A 55 3.53 0.46 -15.09
CA LEU A 55 3.57 -0.62 -16.08
C LEU A 55 4.41 -0.22 -17.29
N VAL A 56 4.20 0.97 -17.85
CA VAL A 56 4.98 1.48 -18.99
C VAL A 56 6.47 1.52 -18.63
N HIS A 57 6.81 2.01 -17.44
CA HIS A 57 8.18 2.00 -16.92
C HIS A 57 8.73 0.58 -16.76
N ALA A 58 7.96 -0.34 -16.17
CA ALA A 58 8.34 -1.73 -15.98
C ALA A 58 8.62 -2.46 -17.30
N LEU A 59 7.77 -2.24 -18.31
CA LEU A 59 7.96 -2.79 -19.66
C LEU A 59 9.22 -2.23 -20.34
N ARG A 60 9.53 -0.93 -20.16
CA ARG A 60 10.78 -0.33 -20.68
C ARG A 60 12.01 -0.95 -20.02
N ARG A 61 11.99 -1.14 -18.70
CA ARG A 61 13.06 -1.79 -17.93
C ARG A 61 13.27 -3.25 -18.35
N TYR A 62 12.17 -3.99 -18.55
CA TYR A 62 12.21 -5.36 -19.03
C TYR A 62 12.87 -5.47 -20.41
N ARG A 63 12.52 -4.58 -21.34
CA ARG A 63 13.16 -4.50 -22.67
C ARG A 63 14.65 -4.16 -22.57
N ALA A 64 15.04 -3.34 -21.60
CA ALA A 64 16.44 -3.04 -21.29
C ALA A 64 17.17 -4.18 -20.52
N GLY A 65 16.51 -5.32 -20.30
CA GLY A 65 17.12 -6.52 -19.72
C GLY A 65 16.95 -6.68 -18.21
N ASP A 66 16.23 -5.78 -17.53
CA ASP A 66 15.95 -5.90 -16.10
C ASP A 66 14.48 -6.23 -15.83
N PRO A 67 14.17 -7.46 -15.38
CA PRO A 67 12.80 -7.90 -15.18
C PRO A 67 12.19 -7.51 -13.83
N VAL A 68 12.96 -6.92 -12.90
CA VAL A 68 12.51 -6.74 -11.51
C VAL A 68 11.24 -5.88 -11.43
N ASN A 69 11.18 -4.76 -12.16
CA ASN A 69 9.99 -3.92 -12.16
C ASN A 69 8.76 -4.64 -12.73
N LEU A 70 8.92 -5.42 -13.80
CA LEU A 70 7.79 -6.14 -14.38
C LEU A 70 7.31 -7.27 -13.46
N ALA A 71 8.25 -8.01 -12.86
CA ALA A 71 7.94 -9.00 -11.85
C ALA A 71 7.25 -8.38 -10.64
N LEU A 72 7.73 -7.24 -10.12
CA LEU A 72 7.13 -6.59 -8.96
C LEU A 72 5.71 -6.10 -9.26
N TRP A 73 5.47 -5.56 -10.46
CA TRP A 73 4.13 -5.13 -10.89
C TRP A 73 3.14 -6.29 -10.86
N TRP A 74 3.48 -7.42 -11.47
CA TRP A 74 2.61 -8.61 -11.48
C TRP A 74 2.55 -9.33 -10.13
N ALA A 75 3.65 -9.41 -9.39
CA ALA A 75 3.68 -10.03 -8.06
C ALA A 75 2.80 -9.26 -7.07
N SER A 76 2.69 -7.93 -7.20
CA SER A 76 1.78 -7.12 -6.38
C SER A 76 0.31 -7.45 -6.66
N LEU A 77 -0.06 -7.75 -7.90
CA LEU A 77 -1.41 -8.21 -8.23
C LEU A 77 -1.66 -9.64 -7.73
N VAL A 78 -0.68 -10.53 -7.83
CA VAL A 78 -0.81 -11.87 -7.23
C VAL A 78 -0.99 -11.75 -5.72
N TYR A 79 -0.20 -10.89 -5.07
CA TYR A 79 -0.32 -10.59 -3.65
C TYR A 79 -1.73 -10.09 -3.30
N LEU A 80 -2.25 -9.08 -4.01
CA LEU A 80 -3.63 -8.59 -3.91
C LEU A 80 -4.66 -9.74 -3.99
N PHE A 81 -4.59 -10.58 -5.02
CA PHE A 81 -5.58 -11.66 -5.22
C PHE A 81 -5.50 -12.76 -4.17
N VAL A 82 -4.36 -12.91 -3.49
CA VAL A 82 -4.22 -13.83 -2.36
C VAL A 82 -4.70 -13.18 -1.05
N THR A 83 -4.57 -11.87 -0.88
CA THR A 83 -4.95 -11.18 0.37
C THR A 83 -6.36 -10.66 0.41
N GLU A 84 -6.81 -9.94 -0.60
CA GLU A 84 -8.05 -9.16 -0.53
C GLU A 84 -9.31 -10.02 -0.46
N PRO A 85 -9.47 -11.11 -1.25
CA PRO A 85 -10.67 -11.92 -1.16
C PRO A 85 -10.91 -12.49 0.25
N PRO A 86 -9.90 -13.04 0.96
CA PRO A 86 -10.04 -13.41 2.37
C PRO A 86 -10.39 -12.26 3.34
N LEU A 87 -9.97 -11.03 3.06
CA LEU A 87 -10.24 -9.88 3.93
C LEU A 87 -11.65 -9.30 3.71
N TYR A 88 -12.13 -9.32 2.47
CA TYR A 88 -13.48 -8.86 2.14
C TYR A 88 -14.57 -9.90 2.43
N PHE A 89 -14.25 -11.19 2.29
CA PHE A 89 -15.19 -12.30 2.46
C PHE A 89 -14.61 -13.36 3.40
N PRO A 90 -14.29 -13.03 4.66
CA PRO A 90 -13.67 -13.96 5.59
C PRO A 90 -14.50 -15.24 5.78
N GLU A 91 -15.84 -15.15 5.70
CA GLU A 91 -16.71 -16.33 5.75
C GLU A 91 -16.50 -17.34 4.61
N TRP A 92 -16.13 -16.89 3.39
CA TRP A 92 -15.90 -17.80 2.26
C TRP A 92 -14.66 -18.68 2.46
N PHE A 93 -13.75 -18.23 3.33
CA PHE A 93 -12.49 -18.91 3.63
C PHE A 93 -12.47 -19.55 5.02
N GLY A 94 -13.59 -19.49 5.77
CA GLY A 94 -13.68 -20.00 7.15
C GLY A 94 -12.81 -19.22 8.15
N LEU A 95 -12.58 -17.94 7.87
CA LEU A 95 -11.76 -17.03 8.66
C LEU A 95 -12.59 -15.99 9.42
N ASP A 96 -13.90 -16.15 9.47
CA ASP A 96 -14.86 -15.29 10.19
C ASP A 96 -14.48 -15.13 11.68
N ARG A 97 -14.05 -16.22 12.32
CA ARG A 97 -13.63 -16.23 13.73
C ARG A 97 -12.24 -15.65 13.97
N VAL A 98 -11.43 -15.52 12.92
CA VAL A 98 -10.03 -15.09 13.00
C VAL A 98 -9.90 -13.62 12.61
N TYR A 99 -10.62 -13.18 11.58
CA TYR A 99 -10.53 -11.83 11.07
C TYR A 99 -11.82 -11.04 11.25
N GLY A 100 -13.00 -11.67 11.13
CA GLY A 100 -14.28 -10.96 11.09
C GLY A 100 -14.37 -9.94 9.94
N PHE A 101 -15.50 -9.26 9.80
CA PHE A 101 -15.63 -8.21 8.79
C PHE A 101 -14.73 -7.01 9.14
N ILE A 102 -13.77 -6.66 8.28
CA ILE A 102 -12.72 -5.69 8.62
C ILE A 102 -13.08 -4.27 8.19
N PHE A 103 -13.47 -4.05 6.93
CA PHE A 103 -13.78 -2.73 6.39
C PHE A 103 -14.57 -2.83 5.08
N ALA A 104 -15.13 -1.70 4.63
CA ALA A 104 -15.68 -1.53 3.28
C ALA A 104 -15.10 -0.29 2.62
N HIS A 105 -14.84 -0.38 1.32
CA HIS A 105 -14.64 0.80 0.48
C HIS A 105 -15.99 1.44 0.12
N ASN A 106 -15.97 2.75 -0.17
CA ASN A 106 -17.10 3.40 -0.81
C ASN A 106 -17.25 2.94 -2.26
N GLU A 107 -18.31 3.36 -2.93
CA GLU A 107 -18.55 3.03 -4.32
C GLU A 107 -17.75 3.93 -5.25
N PHE A 108 -16.79 3.35 -5.97
CA PHE A 108 -15.95 4.05 -6.95
C PHE A 108 -16.43 3.79 -8.40
N THR A 109 -15.78 4.42 -9.38
CA THR A 109 -16.18 4.36 -10.80
C THR A 109 -16.21 2.91 -11.31
N VAL A 110 -15.20 2.10 -11.00
CA VAL A 110 -15.17 0.67 -11.34
C VAL A 110 -14.90 -0.13 -10.09
N GLN A 111 -15.76 -1.10 -9.82
CA GLN A 111 -15.68 -1.91 -8.62
C GLN A 111 -16.01 -3.37 -8.93
N PHE A 112 -15.36 -4.27 -8.21
CA PHE A 112 -15.49 -5.71 -8.37
C PHE A 112 -16.01 -6.36 -7.09
N MET A 113 -16.46 -7.61 -7.21
CA MET A 113 -16.79 -8.48 -6.08
C MET A 113 -17.84 -7.87 -5.15
N ALA A 114 -19.10 -7.73 -5.60
CA ALA A 114 -20.18 -7.15 -4.79
C ALA A 114 -19.80 -5.77 -4.19
N ASP A 115 -19.19 -4.93 -5.02
CA ASP A 115 -18.71 -3.60 -4.64
C ASP A 115 -17.73 -3.57 -3.46
N ARG A 116 -16.91 -4.62 -3.30
CA ARG A 116 -15.89 -4.71 -2.25
C ARG A 116 -14.50 -4.29 -2.70
N LEU A 117 -14.16 -4.49 -3.96
CA LEU A 117 -12.81 -4.26 -4.50
C LEU A 117 -12.84 -3.18 -5.59
N PRO A 118 -12.56 -1.91 -5.26
CA PRO A 118 -12.40 -0.85 -6.24
C PRO A 118 -11.21 -1.08 -7.18
N LEU A 119 -11.34 -0.67 -8.44
CA LEU A 119 -10.25 -0.72 -9.42
C LEU A 119 -9.03 0.10 -8.95
N TYR A 120 -9.24 1.20 -8.23
CA TYR A 120 -8.13 1.98 -7.70
C TYR A 120 -7.31 1.18 -6.67
N ILE A 121 -7.93 0.28 -5.89
CA ILE A 121 -7.20 -0.61 -4.97
C ILE A 121 -6.43 -1.67 -5.74
N VAL A 122 -7.03 -2.26 -6.78
CA VAL A 122 -6.31 -3.16 -7.69
C VAL A 122 -5.08 -2.47 -8.30
N ALA A 123 -5.22 -1.21 -8.68
CA ALA A 123 -4.15 -0.38 -9.22
C ALA A 123 -3.16 0.12 -8.14
N PHE A 124 -3.60 0.24 -6.89
CA PHE A 124 -2.81 0.74 -5.77
C PHE A 124 -1.59 -0.14 -5.55
N TYR A 125 -1.80 -1.46 -5.50
CA TYR A 125 -0.73 -2.45 -5.29
C TYR A 125 0.46 -2.27 -6.24
N PRO A 126 0.28 -2.30 -7.58
CA PRO A 126 1.38 -2.09 -8.51
C PRO A 126 1.90 -0.65 -8.51
N ALA A 127 1.04 0.37 -8.40
CA ALA A 127 1.50 1.75 -8.37
C ALA A 127 2.43 2.01 -7.18
N PHE A 128 2.03 1.53 -6.01
CA PHE A 128 2.68 1.78 -4.75
C PHE A 128 3.93 0.94 -4.55
N SER A 129 3.90 -0.35 -4.91
CA SER A 129 5.10 -1.19 -4.88
C SER A 129 6.20 -0.64 -5.80
N GLN A 130 5.81 -0.11 -6.97
CA GLN A 130 6.75 0.48 -7.92
C GLN A 130 7.27 1.84 -7.43
N LEU A 131 6.41 2.68 -6.85
CA LEU A 131 6.80 3.96 -6.23
C LEU A 131 7.92 3.74 -5.23
N ALA A 132 7.72 2.85 -4.26
CA ALA A 132 8.68 2.64 -3.19
C ALA A 132 9.97 1.98 -3.70
N TYR A 133 9.84 0.94 -4.53
CA TYR A 133 11.00 0.26 -5.12
C TYR A 133 11.86 1.20 -5.96
N GLU A 134 11.26 2.02 -6.83
CA GLU A 134 11.99 2.92 -7.72
C GLU A 134 12.70 4.05 -6.97
N LEU A 135 12.09 4.60 -5.91
CA LEU A 135 12.76 5.58 -5.05
C LEU A 135 14.01 4.98 -4.41
N VAL A 136 13.89 3.81 -3.78
CA VAL A 136 15.02 3.15 -3.11
C VAL A 136 16.09 2.69 -4.11
N ARG A 137 15.69 2.22 -5.30
CA ARG A 137 16.61 1.86 -6.39
C ARG A 137 17.38 3.07 -6.91
N ALA A 138 16.70 4.20 -7.12
CA ALA A 138 17.33 5.43 -7.58
C ALA A 138 18.30 6.02 -6.55
N LEU A 139 18.05 5.79 -5.25
CA LEU A 139 18.98 6.12 -4.19
C LEU A 139 20.21 5.18 -4.12
N GLY A 140 20.33 4.19 -5.00
CA GLY A 140 21.48 3.28 -5.10
C GLY A 140 21.54 2.20 -4.01
N ILE A 141 20.54 2.09 -3.14
CA ILE A 141 20.59 1.24 -1.94
C ILE A 141 20.69 -0.24 -2.29
N PHE A 142 19.92 -0.71 -3.29
CA PHE A 142 20.01 -2.10 -3.74
C PHE A 142 21.40 -2.48 -4.28
N ARG A 143 22.12 -1.53 -4.91
CA ARG A 143 23.48 -1.76 -5.42
C ARG A 143 24.52 -1.70 -4.30
N GLY A 144 24.37 -0.76 -3.36
CA GLY A 144 25.34 -0.52 -2.28
C GLY A 144 25.22 -1.47 -1.09
N ARG A 145 24.00 -1.89 -0.75
CA ARG A 145 23.68 -2.62 0.50
C ARG A 145 22.90 -3.91 0.28
N GLY A 146 22.59 -4.21 -0.98
CA GLY A 146 21.95 -5.46 -1.38
C GLY A 146 20.44 -5.53 -1.12
N PRO A 147 19.83 -6.69 -1.43
CA PRO A 147 18.37 -6.85 -1.43
C PRO A 147 17.70 -6.66 -0.09
N LEU A 148 18.29 -7.12 1.01
CA LEU A 148 17.68 -7.03 2.35
C LEU A 148 17.56 -5.58 2.80
N ALA A 149 18.67 -4.84 2.82
CA ALA A 149 18.66 -3.43 3.20
C ALA A 149 17.78 -2.58 2.27
N GLY A 150 17.81 -2.84 0.96
CA GLY A 150 16.89 -2.19 0.03
C GLY A 150 15.42 -2.48 0.34
N SER A 151 15.08 -3.70 0.76
CA SER A 151 13.70 -4.07 1.10
C SER A 151 13.23 -3.45 2.41
N VAL A 152 14.10 -3.32 3.41
CA VAL A 152 13.81 -2.56 4.64
C VAL A 152 13.60 -1.07 4.34
N ALA A 153 14.42 -0.49 3.46
CA ALA A 153 14.21 0.88 3.01
C ALA A 153 12.90 1.03 2.22
N VAL A 154 12.49 0.02 1.43
CA VAL A 154 11.18 0.01 0.76
C VAL A 154 10.04 -0.04 1.76
N ALA A 155 10.13 -0.87 2.80
CA ALA A 155 9.12 -0.94 3.86
C ALA A 155 8.91 0.45 4.52
N PHE A 156 10.01 1.15 4.81
CA PHE A 156 9.96 2.53 5.31
C PHE A 156 9.35 3.53 4.31
N VAL A 157 9.77 3.47 3.03
CA VAL A 157 9.20 4.37 2.00
C VAL A 157 7.71 4.10 1.82
N CYS A 158 7.29 2.84 1.80
CA CYS A 158 5.87 2.49 1.78
C CYS A 158 5.15 3.09 2.99
N GLN A 159 5.69 2.93 4.20
CA GLN A 159 5.10 3.50 5.42
C GLN A 159 4.81 4.99 5.27
N VAL A 160 5.83 5.78 4.95
CA VAL A 160 5.71 7.25 4.99
C VAL A 160 4.87 7.82 3.85
N PHE A 161 4.72 7.09 2.73
CA PHE A 161 3.82 7.50 1.65
C PHE A 161 2.39 6.97 1.84
N TYR A 162 2.24 5.78 2.42
CA TYR A 162 0.95 5.08 2.55
C TYR A 162 0.12 5.72 3.65
N GLU A 163 0.74 6.02 4.79
CA GLU A 163 0.03 6.57 5.94
C GLU A 163 -0.53 7.97 5.70
N VAL A 164 0.04 8.74 4.76
CA VAL A 164 -0.57 10.00 4.34
C VAL A 164 -1.95 9.75 3.69
N PHE A 165 -2.08 8.66 2.94
CA PHE A 165 -3.33 8.24 2.31
C PHE A 165 -4.26 7.55 3.33
N ASP A 166 -3.74 6.63 4.15
CA ASP A 166 -4.56 5.80 5.03
C ASP A 166 -5.21 6.60 6.17
N GLN A 167 -4.49 7.61 6.69
CA GLN A 167 -5.00 8.51 7.72
C GLN A 167 -6.00 9.54 7.19
N LEU A 168 -6.11 9.69 5.87
CA LEU A 168 -7.04 10.61 5.20
C LEU A 168 -8.32 9.92 4.73
N GLY A 169 -8.21 8.70 4.23
CA GLY A 169 -9.33 8.01 3.59
C GLY A 169 -10.59 7.86 4.43
N PRO A 170 -10.52 7.46 5.72
CA PRO A 170 -11.69 7.42 6.58
C PRO A 170 -12.36 8.77 6.73
N ARG A 171 -11.60 9.87 6.79
CA ARG A 171 -12.13 11.23 6.92
C ARG A 171 -12.94 11.63 5.68
N LEU A 172 -12.43 11.34 4.49
CA LEU A 172 -13.07 11.65 3.20
C LEU A 172 -14.08 10.58 2.74
N GLY A 173 -14.33 9.56 3.56
CA GLY A 173 -15.27 8.50 3.25
C GLY A 173 -14.87 7.63 2.07
N TRP A 174 -13.56 7.50 1.77
CA TRP A 174 -13.07 6.59 0.72
C TRP A 174 -13.25 5.12 1.14
N TRP A 175 -13.14 4.85 2.44
CA TRP A 175 -13.49 3.58 3.07
C TRP A 175 -13.77 3.81 4.55
N ALA A 176 -14.35 2.81 5.21
CA ALA A 176 -14.58 2.81 6.64
C ALA A 176 -14.17 1.48 7.27
N TRP A 177 -13.42 1.57 8.35
CA TRP A 177 -13.10 0.43 9.22
C TRP A 177 -14.34 0.00 10.01
N ASN A 178 -14.54 -1.30 10.19
CA ASN A 178 -15.59 -1.83 11.07
C ASN A 178 -15.22 -1.59 12.54
N PRO A 179 -15.93 -0.71 13.27
CA PRO A 179 -15.61 -0.44 14.68
C PRO A 179 -15.91 -1.63 15.60
N GLY A 180 -16.77 -2.56 15.16
CA GLY A 180 -17.10 -3.79 15.87
C GLY A 180 -15.98 -4.84 15.84
N ASN A 181 -15.05 -4.74 14.88
CA ASN A 181 -13.95 -5.68 14.75
C ASN A 181 -12.81 -5.36 15.71
N ARG A 182 -12.82 -6.00 16.88
CA ARG A 182 -11.77 -5.82 17.89
C ARG A 182 -10.53 -6.66 17.65
N ILE A 183 -10.59 -7.64 16.75
CA ILE A 183 -9.49 -8.58 16.50
C ILE A 183 -8.43 -7.94 15.59
N VAL A 184 -8.88 -7.26 14.53
CA VAL A 184 -8.00 -6.68 13.51
C VAL A 184 -7.91 -5.16 13.62
N ASN A 185 -9.03 -4.47 13.88
CA ASN A 185 -9.06 -3.01 13.84
C ASN A 185 -8.62 -2.33 15.16
N ARG A 186 -8.18 -3.12 16.14
CA ARG A 186 -7.64 -2.63 17.42
C ARG A 186 -6.31 -3.32 17.73
N PRO A 187 -5.35 -2.60 18.34
CA PRO A 187 -5.37 -1.17 18.66
C PRO A 187 -5.27 -0.28 17.40
N ALA A 188 -5.69 0.99 17.54
CA ALA A 188 -5.71 1.97 16.44
C ALA A 188 -5.02 3.27 16.85
N LEU A 189 -4.31 3.89 15.91
CA LEU A 189 -3.81 5.25 16.03
C LEU A 189 -4.83 6.19 15.38
N ALA A 190 -5.61 6.88 16.22
CA ALA A 190 -6.79 7.63 15.78
C ALA A 190 -7.75 6.72 14.99
N ALA A 191 -8.08 7.06 13.74
CA ALA A 191 -9.00 6.29 12.89
C ALA A 191 -8.41 5.02 12.28
N VAL A 192 -7.09 4.81 12.34
CA VAL A 192 -6.41 3.76 11.56
C VAL A 192 -5.86 2.64 12.45
N PRO A 193 -6.17 1.35 12.16
CA PRO A 193 -5.62 0.21 12.87
C PRO A 193 -4.09 0.12 12.79
N MET A 194 -3.41 -0.03 13.92
CA MET A 194 -1.93 -0.11 13.96
C MET A 194 -1.39 -1.38 13.28
N THR A 195 -2.19 -2.45 13.24
CA THR A 195 -1.91 -3.67 12.49
C THR A 195 -1.85 -3.42 10.98
N SER A 196 -2.79 -2.62 10.44
CA SER A 196 -2.76 -2.14 9.05
C SER A 196 -1.50 -1.32 8.80
N MET A 197 -1.22 -0.37 9.69
CA MET A 197 -0.05 0.50 9.60
C MET A 197 1.27 -0.26 9.56
N LEU A 198 1.42 -1.37 10.30
CA LEU A 198 2.67 -2.13 10.27
C LEU A 198 2.68 -3.14 9.10
N LEU A 199 1.65 -3.98 9.01
CA LEU A 199 1.65 -5.16 8.17
C LEU A 199 1.34 -4.83 6.72
N PHE A 200 0.29 -4.02 6.47
CA PHE A 200 -0.16 -3.68 5.12
C PHE A 200 0.62 -2.50 4.54
N ALA A 201 0.84 -1.44 5.32
CA ALA A 201 1.49 -0.23 4.82
C ALA A 201 3.01 -0.38 4.63
N SER A 202 3.65 -1.38 5.24
CA SER A 202 5.12 -1.48 5.28
C SER A 202 5.66 -2.89 5.06
N VAL A 203 5.45 -3.80 6.02
CA VAL A 203 6.17 -5.08 6.05
C VAL A 203 5.85 -5.94 4.82
N SER A 204 4.59 -5.97 4.39
CA SER A 204 4.13 -6.68 3.19
C SER A 204 4.91 -6.27 1.94
N PHE A 205 5.03 -4.96 1.66
CA PHE A 205 5.71 -4.44 0.48
C PHE A 205 7.22 -4.62 0.57
N GLY A 206 7.79 -4.51 1.77
CA GLY A 206 9.19 -4.87 2.02
C GLY A 206 9.46 -6.35 1.71
N ALA A 207 8.65 -7.25 2.25
CA ALA A 207 8.77 -8.69 2.02
C ALA A 207 8.56 -9.06 0.55
N LEU A 208 7.51 -8.54 -0.09
CA LEU A 208 7.25 -8.70 -1.52
C LEU A 208 8.45 -8.25 -2.35
N THR A 209 9.00 -7.07 -2.05
CA THR A 209 10.18 -6.54 -2.76
C THR A 209 11.39 -7.44 -2.56
N TYR A 210 11.65 -7.90 -1.34
CA TYR A 210 12.75 -8.81 -1.05
C TYR A 210 12.62 -10.09 -1.88
N LEU A 211 11.45 -10.72 -1.86
CA LEU A 211 11.17 -11.93 -2.61
C LEU A 211 11.33 -11.71 -4.11
N VAL A 212 10.78 -10.64 -4.67
CA VAL A 212 10.92 -10.33 -6.10
C VAL A 212 12.38 -10.08 -6.47
N VAL A 213 13.10 -9.24 -5.74
CA VAL A 213 14.52 -8.94 -6.05
C VAL A 213 15.37 -10.21 -5.97
N ARG A 214 15.13 -11.07 -4.97
CA ARG A 214 15.88 -12.33 -4.78
C ARG A 214 15.53 -13.39 -5.81
N LEU A 215 14.24 -13.55 -6.12
CA LEU A 215 13.77 -14.61 -7.01
C LEU A 215 13.89 -14.21 -8.47
N ALA A 216 13.49 -12.98 -8.83
CA ALA A 216 13.43 -12.50 -10.21
C ALA A 216 14.69 -11.73 -10.66
N GLY A 217 15.54 -11.22 -9.75
CA GLY A 217 16.68 -10.35 -10.10
C GLY A 217 17.80 -10.99 -10.93
N GLY A 218 18.04 -10.50 -12.15
CA GLY A 218 18.99 -11.05 -13.13
C GLY A 218 18.32 -11.21 -14.51
N PRO A 219 19.01 -11.74 -15.55
CA PRO A 219 18.49 -11.83 -16.91
C PRO A 219 17.47 -12.97 -17.09
N ARG A 220 16.49 -13.10 -16.19
CA ARG A 220 15.46 -14.14 -16.23
C ARG A 220 14.34 -13.77 -17.19
N ARG A 221 13.82 -14.75 -17.94
CA ARG A 221 12.75 -14.58 -18.94
C ARG A 221 11.79 -15.76 -18.98
N GLY A 222 10.65 -15.58 -19.65
CA GLY A 222 9.68 -16.63 -19.94
C GLY A 222 9.09 -17.27 -18.68
N TRP A 223 8.95 -18.59 -18.72
CA TRP A 223 8.32 -19.37 -17.64
C TRP A 223 9.03 -19.24 -16.29
N SER A 224 10.36 -19.21 -16.31
CA SER A 224 11.17 -19.04 -15.09
C SER A 224 10.80 -17.75 -14.35
N LEU A 225 10.66 -16.65 -15.09
CA LEU A 225 10.25 -15.36 -14.51
C LEU A 225 8.82 -15.40 -13.98
N THR A 226 7.91 -16.02 -14.73
CA THR A 226 6.47 -16.08 -14.42
C THR A 226 6.23 -16.80 -13.10
N TRP A 227 6.72 -18.04 -12.95
CA TRP A 227 6.56 -18.81 -11.71
C TRP A 227 7.16 -18.09 -10.49
N ARG A 228 8.36 -17.52 -10.63
CA ARG A 228 9.03 -16.78 -9.55
C ARG A 228 8.26 -15.53 -9.11
N THR A 229 7.60 -14.87 -10.06
CA THR A 229 6.71 -13.73 -9.82
C THR A 229 5.50 -14.18 -9.01
N VAL A 230 4.85 -15.28 -9.42
CA VAL A 230 3.72 -15.87 -8.69
C VAL A 230 4.12 -16.28 -7.28
N VAL A 231 5.24 -17.00 -7.13
CA VAL A 231 5.77 -17.40 -5.81
C VAL A 231 6.03 -16.21 -4.91
N ALA A 232 6.62 -15.13 -5.44
CA ALA A 232 6.86 -13.93 -4.64
C ALA A 232 5.56 -13.30 -4.13
N GLY A 233 4.51 -13.23 -4.96
CA GLY A 233 3.20 -12.74 -4.56
C GLY A 233 2.50 -13.64 -3.53
N VAL A 234 2.57 -14.97 -3.71
CA VAL A 234 1.95 -15.96 -2.81
C VAL A 234 2.66 -16.04 -1.45
N LEU A 235 3.98 -15.80 -1.39
CA LEU A 235 4.75 -15.85 -0.15
C LEU A 235 4.73 -14.54 0.65
N ALA A 236 4.24 -13.43 0.08
CA ALA A 236 4.16 -12.16 0.79
C ALA A 236 3.16 -12.17 1.98
N PRO A 237 1.93 -12.72 1.87
CA PRO A 237 0.99 -12.80 3.00
C PRO A 237 1.50 -13.64 4.18
N PRO A 238 2.10 -14.84 3.98
CA PRO A 238 2.73 -15.57 5.09
C PRO A 238 3.81 -14.75 5.81
N ALA A 239 4.56 -13.91 5.11
CA ALA A 239 5.55 -13.03 5.74
C ALA A 239 4.88 -11.97 6.64
N MET A 240 3.70 -11.45 6.27
CA MET A 240 2.91 -10.58 7.14
C MET A 240 2.42 -11.31 8.38
N ALA A 241 1.92 -12.54 8.22
CA ALA A 241 1.46 -13.35 9.35
C ALA A 241 2.59 -13.57 10.37
N ILE A 242 3.80 -13.87 9.89
CA ILE A 242 4.99 -14.01 10.74
C ILE A 242 5.32 -12.68 11.44
N ALA A 243 5.28 -11.56 10.73
CA ALA A 243 5.55 -10.24 11.30
C ALA A 243 4.48 -9.79 12.31
N GLY A 244 3.26 -10.29 12.21
CA GLY A 244 2.19 -10.01 13.18
C GLY A 244 2.29 -10.80 14.48
N LEU A 245 3.10 -11.88 14.52
CA LEU A 245 3.20 -12.78 15.68
C LEU A 245 3.54 -12.07 17.00
N PRO A 246 4.49 -11.11 17.07
CA PRO A 246 4.82 -10.45 18.33
C PRO A 246 3.61 -9.76 18.95
N SER A 247 2.81 -9.05 18.15
CA SER A 247 1.57 -8.41 18.63
C SER A 247 0.48 -9.42 19.01
N SER A 248 0.37 -10.54 18.29
CA SER A 248 -0.66 -11.56 18.58
C SER A 248 -0.41 -12.31 19.89
N LEU A 249 0.82 -12.36 20.39
CA LEU A 249 1.15 -12.97 21.69
C LEU A 249 0.52 -12.23 22.89
N PHE A 250 0.02 -11.01 22.67
CA PHE A 250 -0.59 -10.15 23.69
C PHE A 250 -2.08 -9.90 23.41
N ASP A 251 -2.73 -10.84 22.72
CA ASP A 251 -4.17 -10.77 22.46
C ASP A 251 -4.97 -10.60 23.76
N GLY A 252 -5.98 -9.72 23.73
CA GLY A 252 -6.73 -9.29 24.90
C GLY A 252 -6.11 -8.15 25.72
N ASN A 253 -4.88 -7.71 25.44
CA ASN A 253 -4.25 -6.53 26.05
C ASN A 253 -3.91 -5.46 25.00
N ALA A 254 -4.89 -4.60 24.72
CA ALA A 254 -4.78 -3.57 23.68
C ALA A 254 -3.61 -2.59 23.91
N ASP A 255 -3.29 -2.26 25.16
CA ASP A 255 -2.20 -1.33 25.48
C ASP A 255 -0.84 -1.97 25.19
N ALA A 256 -0.65 -3.24 25.58
CA ALA A 256 0.57 -3.98 25.26
C ALA A 256 0.75 -4.16 23.75
N GLN A 257 -0.33 -4.52 23.04
CA GLN A 257 -0.33 -4.61 21.57
C GLN A 257 0.04 -3.27 20.92
N ALA A 258 -0.50 -2.15 21.43
CA ALA A 258 -0.22 -0.82 20.89
C ALA A 258 1.27 -0.46 21.07
N TRP A 259 1.85 -0.75 22.23
CA TRP A 259 3.27 -0.55 22.48
C TRP A 259 4.15 -1.41 21.57
N ILE A 260 3.82 -2.69 21.39
CA ILE A 260 4.60 -3.60 20.53
C ILE A 260 4.56 -3.12 19.09
N LEU A 261 3.35 -2.90 18.55
CA LEU A 261 3.18 -2.41 17.19
C LEU A 261 3.87 -1.05 17.01
N GLY A 262 3.77 -0.16 18.00
CA GLY A 262 4.45 1.13 18.00
C GLY A 262 5.98 1.01 17.99
N VAL A 263 6.55 0.08 18.75
CA VAL A 263 7.99 -0.22 18.73
C VAL A 263 8.42 -0.79 17.37
N GLU A 264 7.66 -1.74 16.81
CA GLU A 264 7.95 -2.34 15.50
C GLU A 264 7.89 -1.29 14.38
N LEU A 265 6.88 -0.43 14.39
CA LEU A 265 6.78 0.74 13.52
C LEU A 265 7.99 1.67 13.68
N GLY A 266 8.37 1.97 14.93
CA GLY A 266 9.55 2.78 15.24
C GLY A 266 10.84 2.16 14.69
N LEU A 267 10.99 0.84 14.78
CA LEU A 267 12.14 0.12 14.23
C LEU A 267 12.20 0.18 12.70
N VAL A 268 11.06 0.04 12.01
CA VAL A 268 10.98 0.24 10.55
C VAL A 268 11.44 1.65 10.17
N TRP A 269 10.93 2.67 10.89
CA TRP A 269 11.29 4.07 10.68
C TRP A 269 12.80 4.31 10.87
N LEU A 270 13.33 3.91 12.01
CA LEU A 270 14.74 4.11 12.35
C LEU A 270 15.66 3.36 11.38
N ALA A 271 15.37 2.09 11.09
CA ALA A 271 16.19 1.29 10.19
C ALA A 271 16.16 1.83 8.75
N GLY A 272 14.97 2.14 8.22
CA GLY A 272 14.82 2.67 6.87
C GLY A 272 15.47 4.04 6.70
N ALA A 273 15.21 4.97 7.62
CA ALA A 273 15.83 6.30 7.61
C ALA A 273 17.36 6.20 7.74
N TRP A 274 17.88 5.34 8.62
CA TRP A 274 19.31 5.08 8.75
C TRP A 274 19.92 4.53 7.47
N ILE A 275 19.26 3.55 6.83
CA ILE A 275 19.73 2.96 5.57
C ILE A 275 19.77 4.00 4.45
N ILE A 276 18.79 4.89 4.37
CA ILE A 276 18.77 5.95 3.35
C ILE A 276 19.85 6.99 3.64
N ALA A 277 19.92 7.50 4.88
CA ALA A 277 20.82 8.58 5.27
C ALA A 277 22.30 8.20 5.17
N THR A 278 22.64 6.94 5.46
CA THR A 278 24.03 6.48 5.47
C THR A 278 24.45 5.81 4.16
N ASN A 279 23.58 5.73 3.14
CA ASN A 279 23.95 5.15 1.86
C ASN A 279 24.88 6.08 1.07
N ARG A 280 26.08 5.58 0.76
CA ARG A 280 27.12 6.29 0.01
C ARG A 280 27.36 5.73 -1.40
N ALA A 281 26.59 4.72 -1.80
CA ALA A 281 26.75 4.10 -3.11
C ALA A 281 26.36 5.07 -4.24
N ASP A 282 27.00 4.88 -5.39
CA ASP A 282 26.65 5.60 -6.61
C ASP A 282 25.17 5.44 -6.93
N ARG A 283 24.54 6.58 -7.16
CA ARG A 283 23.10 6.67 -7.34
C ARG A 283 22.80 6.75 -8.83
N PRO A 284 22.11 5.75 -9.42
CA PRO A 284 21.76 5.81 -10.83
C PRO A 284 20.83 7.00 -11.09
N PRO A 285 20.82 7.56 -12.31
CA PRO A 285 19.88 8.61 -12.67
C PRO A 285 18.45 8.11 -12.46
N PRO A 286 17.58 8.91 -11.81
CA PRO A 286 16.22 8.49 -11.52
C PRO A 286 15.39 8.37 -12.81
N SER A 287 14.51 7.37 -12.85
CA SER A 287 13.60 7.18 -13.98
C SER A 287 12.57 8.31 -14.04
N ALA A 288 11.96 8.55 -15.21
CA ALA A 288 10.86 9.52 -15.30
C ALA A 288 9.72 9.19 -14.32
N PHE A 289 9.45 7.91 -14.10
CA PHE A 289 8.49 7.45 -13.10
C PHE A 289 8.88 7.90 -11.68
N ALA A 290 10.11 7.55 -11.23
CA ALA A 290 10.60 7.90 -9.90
C ALA A 290 10.63 9.42 -9.65
N ARG A 291 10.85 10.22 -10.71
CA ARG A 291 10.90 11.68 -10.62
C ARG A 291 9.55 12.34 -10.53
N VAL A 292 8.53 11.79 -11.19
CA VAL A 292 7.26 12.50 -11.38
C VAL A 292 6.18 11.93 -10.48
N TYR A 293 5.98 10.61 -10.50
CA TYR A 293 4.84 9.99 -9.84
C TYR A 293 4.87 10.14 -8.32
N PRO A 294 5.98 9.87 -7.60
CA PRO A 294 6.00 10.00 -6.14
C PRO A 294 5.72 11.43 -5.64
N ALA A 295 6.25 12.43 -6.33
CA ALA A 295 5.99 13.83 -6.02
C ALA A 295 4.55 14.24 -6.35
N GLY A 296 4.02 13.78 -7.50
CA GLY A 296 2.62 14.00 -7.86
C GLY A 296 1.65 13.34 -6.90
N TYR A 297 1.95 12.13 -6.44
CA TYR A 297 1.18 11.41 -5.42
C TYR A 297 1.18 12.17 -4.09
N LEU A 298 2.35 12.54 -3.58
CA LEU A 298 2.45 13.28 -2.31
C LEU A 298 1.80 14.66 -2.41
N GLY A 299 1.95 15.36 -3.54
CA GLY A 299 1.32 16.65 -3.79
C GLY A 299 -0.20 16.56 -3.92
N GLY A 300 -0.72 15.52 -4.58
CA GLY A 300 -2.15 15.24 -4.67
C GLY A 300 -2.76 14.96 -3.30
N LEU A 301 -2.11 14.13 -2.48
CA LEU A 301 -2.55 13.89 -1.11
C LEU A 301 -2.46 15.15 -0.23
N ALA A 302 -1.42 15.97 -0.39
CA ALA A 302 -1.33 17.25 0.32
C ALA A 302 -2.50 18.18 -0.04
N ALA A 303 -2.87 18.25 -1.33
CA ALA A 303 -4.03 19.01 -1.77
C ALA A 303 -5.32 18.47 -1.14
N PHE A 304 -5.51 17.15 -1.09
CA PHE A 304 -6.66 16.55 -0.43
C PHE A 304 -6.68 16.80 1.07
N TRP A 305 -5.54 16.77 1.76
CA TRP A 305 -5.44 17.12 3.19
C TRP A 305 -5.82 18.57 3.46
N VAL A 306 -5.39 19.51 2.61
CA VAL A 306 -5.72 20.93 2.74
C VAL A 306 -7.20 21.18 2.43
N ALA A 307 -7.74 20.48 1.45
CA ALA A 307 -9.13 20.59 1.02
C ALA A 307 -10.07 19.63 1.77
N ALA A 308 -9.61 18.98 2.85
CA ALA A 308 -10.36 17.92 3.49
C ALA A 308 -11.60 18.45 4.25
N ASP A 309 -12.77 18.30 3.64
CA ASP A 309 -14.09 18.62 4.19
C ASP A 309 -14.97 17.37 4.29
N GLY A 310 -14.51 16.36 5.04
CA GLY A 310 -15.30 15.14 5.28
C GLY A 310 -15.95 15.10 6.67
N ASP A 311 -16.88 14.18 6.90
CA ASP A 311 -17.50 13.94 8.22
C ASP A 311 -16.98 12.67 8.91
N GLY A 312 -16.14 11.89 8.22
CA GLY A 312 -15.64 10.62 8.74
C GLY A 312 -14.62 10.77 9.88
N PRO A 313 -14.21 9.64 10.51
CA PRO A 313 -13.24 9.65 11.60
C PRO A 313 -11.90 10.26 11.18
N ALA A 314 -11.35 11.15 12.02
CA ALA A 314 -10.10 11.84 11.73
C ALA A 314 -8.88 10.93 12.00
N GLY A 315 -7.89 10.98 11.11
CA GLY A 315 -6.57 10.38 11.33
C GLY A 315 -5.68 11.20 12.28
N SER A 316 -4.48 10.68 12.55
CA SER A 316 -3.50 11.32 13.43
C SER A 316 -2.70 12.40 12.70
N VAL A 317 -3.07 13.68 12.87
CA VAL A 317 -2.38 14.82 12.25
C VAL A 317 -0.87 14.86 12.57
N PRO A 318 -0.40 14.67 13.82
CA PRO A 318 1.03 14.67 14.11
C PRO A 318 1.80 13.57 13.36
N TYR A 319 1.19 12.40 13.24
CA TYR A 319 1.79 11.27 12.54
C TYR A 319 1.86 11.52 11.04
N VAL A 320 0.79 12.05 10.45
CA VAL A 320 0.73 12.42 9.03
C VAL A 320 1.76 13.50 8.69
N LEU A 321 1.93 14.51 9.55
CA LEU A 321 2.98 15.52 9.37
C LEU A 321 4.38 14.89 9.38
N ALA A 322 4.64 13.94 10.29
CA ALA A 322 5.89 13.20 10.29
C ALA A 322 6.08 12.40 8.98
N CYS A 323 5.03 11.74 8.48
CA CYS A 323 5.04 11.03 7.21
C CYS A 323 5.32 11.95 6.02
N PHE A 324 4.66 13.12 5.93
CA PHE A 324 4.93 14.12 4.91
C PHE A 324 6.38 14.61 4.93
N VAL A 325 6.91 14.91 6.12
CA VAL A 325 8.31 15.33 6.29
C VAL A 325 9.26 14.23 5.83
N ALA A 326 9.06 12.99 6.28
CA ALA A 326 9.92 11.88 5.92
C ALA A 326 9.87 11.56 4.41
N ALA A 327 8.67 11.49 3.83
CA ALA A 327 8.46 11.31 2.39
C ALA A 327 9.12 12.45 1.58
N GLY A 328 8.94 13.70 2.02
CA GLY A 328 9.58 14.88 1.43
C GLY A 328 11.10 14.82 1.49
N LEU A 329 11.68 14.38 2.61
CA LEU A 329 13.13 14.19 2.74
C LEU A 329 13.67 13.10 1.79
N VAL A 330 12.91 12.02 1.57
CA VAL A 330 13.25 11.00 0.56
C VAL A 330 13.26 11.61 -0.84
N LEU A 331 12.26 12.44 -1.20
CA LEU A 331 12.23 13.14 -2.48
C LEU A 331 13.36 14.16 -2.63
N VAL A 332 13.68 14.92 -1.58
CA VAL A 332 14.84 15.84 -1.59
C VAL A 332 16.14 15.07 -1.81
N ALA A 333 16.31 13.91 -1.17
CA ALA A 333 17.47 13.05 -1.38
C ALA A 333 17.55 12.52 -2.82
N LEU A 334 16.41 12.20 -3.44
CA LEU A 334 16.31 11.81 -4.84
C LEU A 334 16.74 12.95 -5.77
N TYR A 335 16.15 14.15 -5.64
CA TYR A 335 16.42 15.26 -6.56
C TYR A 335 17.80 15.89 -6.39
N ARG A 336 18.40 15.81 -5.19
CA ARG A 336 19.81 16.19 -5.00
C ARG A 336 20.75 15.34 -5.85
N ASN A 337 20.37 14.08 -6.15
CA ASN A 337 21.15 13.22 -7.03
C ASN A 337 21.18 13.74 -8.49
N GLU A 338 20.07 14.28 -8.99
CA GLU A 338 19.99 14.75 -10.38
C GLU A 338 20.88 15.96 -10.67
N ARG A 339 21.18 16.76 -9.64
CA ARG A 339 21.93 18.02 -9.78
C ARG A 339 23.44 17.82 -9.63
N ALA A 340 23.91 16.60 -9.32
CA ALA A 340 25.34 16.32 -9.23
C ALA A 340 25.98 16.36 -10.65
N PRO A 341 27.06 17.12 -10.87
CA PRO A 341 27.77 17.12 -12.16
C PRO A 341 28.22 15.71 -12.50
N ALA A 342 28.11 15.31 -13.78
CA ALA A 342 28.72 14.07 -14.25
C ALA A 342 30.24 14.16 -13.99
N PRO A 343 30.88 13.12 -13.41
CA PRO A 343 32.34 13.08 -13.35
C PRO A 343 32.86 13.14 -14.79
N GLY A 344 33.66 14.18 -15.06
CA GLY A 344 34.27 14.45 -16.37
C GLY A 344 35.45 13.56 -16.69
#